data_AF-A0AAW6IR77-F1
#
_entry.id   AF-A0AAW6IR77-F1
#
_cell.length_a   1.000
_cell.length_b   1.000
_cell.length_c   1.000
_cell.angle_alpha   90.00
_cell.angle_beta   90.00
_cell.angle_gamma   90.00
#
_symmetry.space_group_name_H-M   'P 1'
#
loop_
_entity.id
_entity.type
_entity.pdbx_description
1 polymer ?
#
loop_
_entity_poly.entity_id
_entity_poly.type
_entity_poly.pdbx_seq_one_letter_code
_entity_poly.pdbx_strand_id
1 'polypeptide(L)'
;MTIHDLSSALNALSATPHQHAIKGIKRGIERESLRIKGNGAISTLGHPKGVGSALTNGHITTDFSESLLEFITPVSESATETLAQLKDLQKFTLEHMGDELLWPISMPCFIEDQDDIVLAQFGNSNTARMKTLYREGLKNRYGSMMQAIAGVHFNISFPETLWQSLHTLKQSKQSLEAFISDGYLALIRNFKRELWLISYLFGASPALCNSFLQGRKTDLPFKKLGKGTLYLEVGTALRLGDLGYTNSAQSSLRVMYNSLDEYVAGLKKAINTPSDLYGDIDDYTTATPKQLNKNILQIENEFYSPIRPKRNAKSGEKPTDALLRAGIEYVEIRALDVNPFSETGIDIEQIHFLDVFLTYCLLKDSPEMQWKEQARSTENLDTVVNQGRQLGVMLNDNNQQRTLQSWGREIFDQLSEVAEHMDKAYGVTYYSETIAQMATWVDNPALTFSGRYVRELESAGIDNGLFAIQLANKYKQSHAHANYNVFSKEWLEQQVVLSDKAREEIERADTLSFTDFLDEYFNAKAPA
;
A
#
# COMPACT_ATOMS: atom_id res chain seq x y z
N MET A 1 -21.31 14.67 -27.54
CA MET A 1 -21.23 13.24 -27.18
C MET A 1 -20.91 13.20 -25.71
N THR A 2 -21.82 12.70 -24.89
CA THR A 2 -21.58 12.51 -23.48
C THR A 2 -20.62 11.34 -23.32
N ILE A 3 -19.37 11.62 -22.94
CA ILE A 3 -18.29 10.65 -22.76
C ILE A 3 -18.54 9.87 -21.46
N HIS A 4 -19.52 8.97 -21.46
CA HIS A 4 -19.82 8.10 -20.32
C HIS A 4 -19.37 6.65 -20.53
N ASP A 5 -19.05 6.25 -21.76
CA ASP A 5 -18.58 4.90 -22.04
C ASP A 5 -17.06 4.89 -22.28
N LEU A 6 -16.37 3.87 -21.77
CA LEU A 6 -14.90 3.76 -21.80
C LEU A 6 -14.38 3.86 -23.23
N SER A 7 -14.98 3.10 -24.16
CA SER A 7 -14.57 3.11 -25.57
C SER A 7 -14.78 4.49 -26.20
N SER A 8 -15.80 5.24 -25.79
CA SER A 8 -16.00 6.64 -26.24
C SER A 8 -14.90 7.57 -25.72
N ALA A 9 -14.47 7.39 -24.46
CA ALA A 9 -13.37 8.16 -23.88
C ALA A 9 -12.05 7.87 -24.58
N LEU A 10 -11.75 6.59 -24.82
CA LEU A 10 -10.54 6.16 -25.53
C LEU A 10 -10.52 6.65 -26.99
N ASN A 11 -11.65 6.58 -27.70
CA ASN A 11 -11.77 7.11 -29.06
C ASN A 11 -11.51 8.62 -29.11
N ALA A 12 -12.07 9.38 -28.16
CA ALA A 12 -11.84 10.82 -28.08
C ALA A 12 -10.38 11.16 -27.74
N LEU A 13 -9.77 10.41 -26.82
CA LEU A 13 -8.36 10.57 -26.46
C LEU A 13 -7.42 10.13 -27.58
N SER A 14 -7.83 9.22 -28.46
CA SER A 14 -6.99 8.74 -29.57
C SER A 14 -6.94 9.72 -30.76
N ALA A 15 -7.75 10.77 -30.76
CA ALA A 15 -7.75 11.79 -31.80
C ALA A 15 -6.74 12.92 -31.51
N THR A 16 -6.24 13.58 -32.55
CA THR A 16 -5.44 14.81 -32.41
C THR A 16 -6.28 15.92 -31.76
N PRO A 17 -5.75 16.68 -30.78
CA PRO A 17 -4.37 16.66 -30.26
C PRO A 17 -4.14 15.77 -29.02
N HIS A 18 -5.13 14.95 -28.63
CA HIS A 18 -5.17 14.25 -27.34
C HIS A 18 -4.40 12.92 -27.31
N GLN A 19 -4.01 12.38 -28.47
CA GLN A 19 -3.42 11.04 -28.63
C GLN A 19 -2.15 10.75 -27.80
N HIS A 20 -1.44 11.78 -27.32
CA HIS A 20 -0.27 11.64 -26.45
C HIS A 20 -0.49 12.22 -25.04
N ALA A 21 -1.72 12.60 -24.70
CA ALA A 21 -2.03 13.28 -23.44
C ALA A 21 -1.73 12.42 -22.20
N ILE A 22 -1.79 11.09 -22.33
CA ILE A 22 -1.49 10.11 -21.27
C ILE A 22 0.02 9.98 -20.97
N LYS A 23 0.91 10.50 -21.83
CA LYS A 23 2.36 10.41 -21.61
C LYS A 23 2.79 11.24 -20.39
N GLY A 24 3.62 10.65 -19.54
CA GLY A 24 4.13 11.29 -18.32
C GLY A 24 3.40 10.87 -17.04
N ILE A 25 2.77 9.68 -17.03
CA ILE A 25 2.34 9.03 -15.78
C ILE A 25 3.54 8.94 -14.84
N LYS A 26 3.35 9.39 -13.59
CA LYS A 26 4.36 9.40 -12.54
C LYS A 26 4.07 8.32 -11.51
N ARG A 27 5.11 7.64 -11.05
CA ARG A 27 5.05 6.50 -10.13
C ARG A 27 6.00 6.69 -8.96
N GLY A 28 5.61 6.19 -7.79
CA GLY A 28 6.49 5.98 -6.65
C GLY A 28 6.13 4.68 -5.95
N ILE A 29 7.09 4.03 -5.32
CA ILE A 29 6.87 2.77 -4.60
C ILE A 29 7.35 2.92 -3.16
N GLU A 30 6.50 2.49 -2.23
CA GLU A 30 6.89 2.22 -0.84
C GLU A 30 6.90 0.69 -0.67
N ARG A 31 7.99 0.12 -0.17
CA ARG A 31 8.09 -1.33 0.07
C ARG A 31 8.54 -1.59 1.49
N GLU A 32 7.73 -2.32 2.24
CA GLU A 32 8.02 -2.72 3.61
C GLU A 32 8.73 -4.07 3.67
N SER A 33 9.61 -4.23 4.66
CA SER A 33 10.35 -5.49 4.89
C SER A 33 10.87 -5.61 6.30
N LEU A 34 10.56 -6.72 6.98
CA LEU A 34 11.20 -7.02 8.25
C LEU A 34 12.68 -7.36 8.05
N ARG A 35 13.53 -6.84 8.94
CA ARG A 35 14.88 -7.32 9.17
C ARG A 35 14.82 -8.58 10.01
N ILE A 36 15.45 -9.64 9.53
CA ILE A 36 15.47 -10.94 10.19
C ILE A 36 16.90 -11.47 10.30
N LYS A 37 17.13 -12.32 11.31
CA LYS A 37 18.37 -13.10 11.45
C LYS A 37 18.40 -14.24 10.42
N GLY A 38 19.55 -14.88 10.23
CA GLY A 38 19.69 -15.99 9.28
C GLY A 38 18.79 -17.21 9.54
N ASN A 39 18.27 -17.35 10.76
CA ASN A 39 17.29 -18.38 11.13
C ASN A 39 15.82 -17.94 10.96
N GLY A 40 15.56 -16.73 10.44
CA GLY A 40 14.23 -16.18 10.22
C GLY A 40 13.61 -15.42 11.39
N ALA A 41 14.20 -15.47 12.59
CA ALA A 41 13.68 -14.71 13.72
C ALA A 41 13.81 -13.20 13.47
N ILE A 42 12.85 -12.42 13.96
CA ILE A 42 12.87 -10.95 13.85
C ILE A 42 14.15 -10.39 14.48
N SER A 43 14.71 -9.36 13.84
CA SER A 43 15.84 -8.64 14.42
C SER A 43 15.41 -7.87 15.67
N THR A 44 16.29 -7.86 16.66
CA THR A 44 16.18 -7.03 17.87
C THR A 44 17.22 -5.91 17.88
N LEU A 45 18.01 -5.78 16.81
CA LEU A 45 18.96 -4.68 16.66
C LEU A 45 18.21 -3.40 16.30
N GLY A 46 18.78 -2.24 16.64
CA GLY A 46 18.27 -0.95 16.17
C GLY A 46 18.36 -0.80 14.65
N HIS A 47 17.75 0.26 14.13
CA HIS A 47 17.82 0.65 12.73
C HIS A 47 19.29 0.72 12.27
N PRO A 48 19.66 0.19 11.08
CA PRO A 48 21.06 0.12 10.68
C PRO A 48 21.66 1.52 10.56
N LYS A 49 22.64 1.86 11.41
CA LYS A 49 23.26 3.20 11.40
C LYS A 49 23.85 3.59 10.04
N GLY A 50 24.28 2.60 9.25
CA GLY A 50 24.81 2.81 7.90
C GLY A 50 23.79 3.29 6.87
N VAL A 51 22.50 3.35 7.21
CA VAL A 51 21.45 3.97 6.37
C VAL A 51 20.90 5.28 6.95
N GLY A 52 21.52 5.81 8.00
CA GLY A 52 21.21 7.13 8.57
C GLY A 52 20.01 7.14 9.50
N SER A 53 19.31 8.26 9.53
CA SER A 53 18.20 8.52 10.45
C SER A 53 16.85 8.18 9.83
N ALA A 54 16.14 7.21 10.41
CA ALA A 54 14.78 6.87 9.99
C ALA A 54 13.79 8.06 10.08
N LEU A 55 14.05 9.07 10.93
CA LEU A 55 13.18 10.25 11.03
C LEU A 55 13.21 11.11 9.77
N THR A 56 14.36 11.19 9.11
CA THR A 56 14.71 12.26 8.16
C THR A 56 15.31 11.77 6.85
N ASN A 57 15.68 10.48 6.74
CA ASN A 57 16.06 9.89 5.48
C ASN A 57 14.80 9.70 4.61
N GLY A 58 14.78 10.36 3.45
CA GLY A 58 13.64 10.36 2.54
C GLY A 58 13.46 9.08 1.72
N HIS A 59 14.39 8.12 1.81
CA HIS A 59 14.39 6.91 0.98
C HIS A 59 14.38 5.61 1.77
N ILE A 60 14.97 5.59 2.97
CA ILE A 60 15.06 4.40 3.81
C ILE A 60 14.64 4.80 5.22
N THR A 61 13.51 4.30 5.67
CA THR A 61 12.95 4.60 7.00
C THR A 61 12.41 3.31 7.65
N THR A 62 11.65 3.46 8.72
CA THR A 62 10.94 2.38 9.41
C THR A 62 9.47 2.70 9.50
N ASP A 63 8.63 1.69 9.24
CA ASP A 63 7.20 1.79 9.51
C ASP A 63 6.93 1.49 11.01
N PHE A 64 6.08 0.53 11.37
CA PHE A 64 5.64 0.35 12.76
C PHE A 64 6.77 -0.03 13.74
N SER A 65 7.64 -0.95 13.36
CA SER A 65 8.69 -1.49 14.23
C SER A 65 10.08 -1.05 13.78
N GLU A 66 11.03 -1.05 14.71
CA GLU A 66 12.45 -0.74 14.48
C GLU A 66 13.10 -1.70 13.46
N SER A 67 12.51 -2.89 13.32
CA SER A 67 12.93 -3.92 12.37
C SER A 67 12.13 -3.91 11.08
N LEU A 68 11.04 -3.15 10.96
CA LEU A 68 10.24 -3.06 9.75
C LEU A 68 10.74 -1.88 8.89
N LEU A 69 11.69 -2.18 8.00
CA LEU A 69 12.20 -1.19 7.04
C LEU A 69 11.12 -0.83 6.02
N GLU A 70 11.16 0.41 5.56
CA GLU A 70 10.34 0.93 4.47
C GLU A 70 11.25 1.64 3.46
N PHE A 71 11.21 1.18 2.21
CA PHE A 71 11.95 1.75 1.09
C PHE A 71 11.05 2.63 0.25
N ILE A 72 11.40 3.89 0.07
CA ILE A 72 10.57 4.89 -0.60
C ILE A 72 11.32 5.44 -1.82
N THR A 73 10.83 5.12 -3.03
CA THR A 73 11.43 5.63 -4.26
C THR A 73 11.04 7.10 -4.47
N PRO A 74 11.92 7.93 -5.05
CA PRO A 74 11.49 9.16 -5.68
C PRO A 74 10.40 8.90 -6.73
N VAL A 75 9.68 9.96 -7.07
CA VAL A 75 8.73 9.92 -8.18
C VAL A 75 9.49 9.85 -9.52
N SER A 76 9.09 8.95 -10.42
CA SER A 76 9.63 8.88 -11.80
C SER A 76 8.52 8.65 -12.83
N GLU A 77 8.74 9.11 -14.06
CA GLU A 77 7.88 8.81 -15.21
C GLU A 77 8.23 7.45 -15.86
N SER A 78 9.35 6.85 -15.48
CA SER A 78 9.84 5.58 -16.01
C SER A 78 9.63 4.44 -15.01
N ALA A 79 8.80 3.46 -15.36
CA ALA A 79 8.57 2.27 -14.54
C ALA A 79 9.86 1.47 -14.27
N THR A 80 10.76 1.40 -15.25
CA THR A 80 12.05 0.72 -15.10
C THR A 80 13.00 1.47 -14.17
N GLU A 81 12.97 2.80 -14.20
CA GLU A 81 13.75 3.62 -13.27
C GLU A 81 13.21 3.48 -11.84
N THR A 82 11.89 3.53 -11.64
CA THR A 82 11.28 3.32 -10.32
C THR A 82 11.70 1.97 -9.72
N LEU A 83 11.69 0.90 -10.51
CA LEU A 83 12.11 -0.43 -10.05
C LEU A 83 13.62 -0.48 -9.75
N ALA A 84 14.44 0.17 -10.58
CA ALA A 84 15.88 0.25 -10.36
C ALA A 84 16.25 1.09 -9.12
N GLN A 85 15.55 2.21 -8.87
CA GLN A 85 15.66 2.98 -7.64
C GLN A 85 15.41 2.10 -6.41
N LEU A 86 14.31 1.34 -6.41
CA LEU A 86 13.98 0.43 -5.31
C LEU A 86 15.07 -0.61 -5.06
N LYS A 87 15.60 -1.21 -6.13
CA LYS A 87 16.68 -2.20 -6.05
C LYS A 87 17.98 -1.61 -5.50
N ASP A 88 18.35 -0.39 -5.91
CA ASP A 88 19.52 0.32 -5.41
C ASP A 88 19.40 0.61 -3.90
N LEU A 89 18.22 1.03 -3.43
CA LEU A 89 17.95 1.30 -2.00
C LEU A 89 18.06 0.01 -1.16
N GLN A 90 17.50 -1.10 -1.65
CA GLN A 90 17.58 -2.39 -0.98
C GLN A 90 19.01 -2.94 -0.97
N LYS A 91 19.74 -2.81 -2.08
CA LYS A 91 21.16 -3.17 -2.17
C LYS A 91 21.99 -2.41 -1.14
N PHE A 92 21.87 -1.09 -1.10
CA PHE A 92 22.59 -0.24 -0.16
C PHE A 92 22.30 -0.62 1.28
N THR A 93 21.03 -0.91 1.59
CA THR A 93 20.61 -1.29 2.94
C THR A 93 21.17 -2.66 3.35
N LEU A 94 21.13 -3.65 2.45
CA LEU A 94 21.72 -4.97 2.69
C LEU A 94 23.24 -4.92 2.91
N GLU A 95 23.96 -3.98 2.27
CA GLU A 95 25.39 -3.75 2.50
C GLU A 95 25.70 -3.22 3.92
N HIS A 96 24.71 -2.63 4.60
CA HIS A 96 24.85 -2.01 5.93
C HIS A 96 24.17 -2.79 7.06
N MET A 97 23.65 -3.99 6.77
CA MET A 97 22.90 -4.84 7.71
C MET A 97 23.68 -6.05 8.23
N GLY A 98 24.96 -6.19 7.85
CA GLY A 98 25.79 -7.34 8.24
C GLY A 98 25.16 -8.66 7.77
N ASP A 99 24.92 -9.59 8.70
CA ASP A 99 24.37 -10.92 8.39
C ASP A 99 22.83 -10.96 8.33
N GLU A 100 22.13 -9.86 8.66
CA GLU A 100 20.67 -9.82 8.58
C GLU A 100 20.16 -9.94 7.13
N LEU A 101 18.91 -10.35 6.99
CA LEU A 101 18.20 -10.50 5.72
C LEU A 101 16.95 -9.62 5.71
N LEU A 102 16.43 -9.36 4.51
CA LEU A 102 15.12 -8.74 4.28
C LEU A 102 14.07 -9.83 4.08
N TRP A 103 13.03 -9.84 4.91
CA TRP A 103 11.90 -10.77 4.80
C TRP A 103 11.15 -10.55 3.46
N PRO A 104 10.99 -11.57 2.61
CA PRO A 104 10.56 -11.37 1.22
C PRO A 104 9.05 -11.60 0.99
N ILE A 105 8.24 -11.76 2.05
CA ILE A 105 6.80 -12.01 1.96
C ILE A 105 6.02 -11.10 2.92
N SER A 106 4.71 -10.94 2.67
CA SER A 106 3.85 -10.09 3.49
C SER A 106 3.64 -10.60 4.91
N MET A 107 3.35 -11.90 5.08
CA MET A 107 3.04 -12.46 6.40
C MET A 107 4.33 -12.77 7.16
N PRO A 108 4.49 -12.29 8.41
CA PRO A 108 5.67 -12.60 9.20
C PRO A 108 5.66 -14.05 9.69
N CYS A 109 6.83 -14.54 10.09
CA CYS A 109 7.00 -15.85 10.71
C CYS A 109 7.99 -15.75 11.87
N PHE A 110 8.02 -16.76 12.74
CA PHE A 110 9.00 -16.90 13.83
C PHE A 110 9.03 -15.72 14.82
N ILE A 111 7.85 -15.14 15.09
CA ILE A 111 7.65 -14.17 16.18
C ILE A 111 6.91 -14.92 17.29
N GLU A 112 7.57 -15.12 18.43
CA GLU A 112 7.01 -15.87 19.56
C GLU A 112 6.12 -14.98 20.40
N ASP A 113 6.57 -13.76 20.71
CA ASP A 113 5.81 -12.77 21.47
C ASP A 113 5.69 -11.45 20.68
N GLN A 114 4.55 -10.77 20.82
CA GLN A 114 4.35 -9.44 20.24
C GLN A 114 5.34 -8.40 20.80
N ASP A 115 5.88 -8.63 22.00
CA ASP A 115 6.86 -7.75 22.64
C ASP A 115 8.27 -7.89 22.02
N ASP A 116 8.53 -8.93 21.23
CA ASP A 116 9.74 -9.04 20.41
C ASP A 116 9.75 -7.99 19.27
N ILE A 117 8.58 -7.42 18.94
CA ILE A 117 8.42 -6.38 17.94
C ILE A 117 8.66 -5.03 18.61
N VAL A 118 9.93 -4.62 18.63
CA VAL A 118 10.36 -3.32 19.16
C VAL A 118 9.81 -2.19 18.29
N LEU A 119 9.11 -1.22 18.90
CA LEU A 119 8.57 -0.07 18.19
C LEU A 119 9.68 0.78 17.55
N ALA A 120 9.39 1.36 16.39
CA ALA A 120 10.34 2.24 15.71
C ALA A 120 10.74 3.44 16.57
N GLN A 121 12.05 3.69 16.61
CA GLN A 121 12.68 4.76 17.38
C GLN A 121 13.17 5.86 16.42
N PHE A 122 12.64 7.08 16.58
CA PHE A 122 12.93 8.19 15.67
C PHE A 122 13.86 9.26 16.27
N GLY A 123 14.33 9.07 17.50
CA GLY A 123 15.11 10.06 18.25
C GLY A 123 14.30 10.78 19.34
N ASN A 124 14.82 11.89 19.84
CA ASN A 124 14.30 12.54 21.06
C ASN A 124 13.47 13.80 20.80
N SER A 125 13.39 14.26 19.55
CA SER A 125 12.59 15.44 19.23
C SER A 125 11.10 15.20 19.49
N ASN A 126 10.33 16.27 19.66
CA ASN A 126 8.88 16.18 19.87
C ASN A 126 8.19 15.45 18.71
N THR A 127 8.60 15.73 17.47
CA THR A 127 8.10 15.01 16.29
C THR A 127 8.49 13.52 16.30
N ALA A 128 9.73 13.20 16.69
CA ALA A 128 10.18 11.81 16.81
C ALA A 128 9.39 11.04 17.87
N ARG A 129 9.27 11.63 19.07
CA ARG A 129 8.51 11.06 20.19
C ARG A 129 7.04 10.89 19.86
N MET A 130 6.43 11.82 19.14
CA MET A 130 5.06 11.68 18.66
C MET A 130 4.92 10.49 17.70
N LYS A 131 5.85 10.30 16.76
CA LYS A 131 5.85 9.15 15.83
C LYS A 131 5.99 7.81 16.56
N THR A 132 6.80 7.74 17.62
CA THR A 132 6.92 6.53 18.46
C THR A 132 5.68 6.33 19.35
N LEU A 133 5.13 7.40 19.95
CA LEU A 133 3.91 7.31 20.78
C LEU A 133 2.68 6.92 19.95
N TYR A 134 2.59 7.36 18.70
CA TYR A 134 1.57 6.88 17.76
C TYR A 134 1.60 5.36 17.62
N ARG A 135 2.79 4.78 17.45
CA ARG A 135 3.00 3.33 17.33
C ARG A 135 2.75 2.59 18.64
N GLU A 136 3.08 3.19 19.79
CA GLU A 136 2.68 2.66 21.10
C GLU A 136 1.15 2.58 21.19
N GLY A 137 0.43 3.60 20.70
CA GLY A 137 -1.02 3.56 20.58
C GLY A 137 -1.51 2.44 19.67
N LEU A 138 -0.91 2.25 18.49
CA LEU A 138 -1.25 1.15 17.59
C LEU A 138 -1.01 -0.23 18.24
N LYS A 139 0.10 -0.39 18.97
CA LYS A 139 0.39 -1.61 19.76
C LYS A 139 -0.72 -1.87 20.77
N ASN A 140 -1.10 -0.87 21.55
CA ASN A 140 -2.08 -1.03 22.62
C ASN A 140 -3.51 -1.22 22.10
N ARG A 141 -3.83 -0.65 20.93
CA ARG A 141 -5.16 -0.78 20.29
C ARG A 141 -5.31 -2.08 19.50
N TYR A 142 -4.25 -2.55 18.85
CA TYR A 142 -4.31 -3.56 17.79
C TYR A 142 -3.38 -4.77 17.98
N GLY A 143 -2.41 -4.67 18.90
CA GLY A 143 -1.32 -5.63 19.06
C GLY A 143 -0.22 -5.46 18.00
N SER A 144 1.02 -5.75 18.38
CA SER A 144 2.17 -5.57 17.48
C SER A 144 2.19 -6.58 16.33
N MET A 145 1.62 -7.77 16.52
CA MET A 145 1.68 -8.85 15.53
C MET A 145 1.06 -8.47 14.18
N MET A 146 -0.09 -7.79 14.20
CA MET A 146 -0.76 -7.32 12.99
C MET A 146 0.11 -6.31 12.23
N GLN A 147 0.83 -5.47 12.97
CA GLN A 147 1.67 -4.39 12.45
C GLN A 147 3.02 -4.88 11.91
N ALA A 148 3.34 -6.17 12.06
CA ALA A 148 4.52 -6.79 11.45
C ALA A 148 4.24 -7.32 10.04
N ILE A 149 3.00 -7.22 9.56
CA ILE A 149 2.66 -7.57 8.17
C ILE A 149 3.20 -6.49 7.24
N ALA A 150 3.98 -6.89 6.24
CA ALA A 150 4.54 -5.98 5.24
C ALA A 150 3.67 -5.92 3.97
N GLY A 151 3.66 -4.76 3.32
CA GLY A 151 3.03 -4.56 2.01
C GLY A 151 3.92 -3.81 1.01
N VAL A 152 3.31 -3.54 -0.15
CA VAL A 152 3.80 -2.58 -1.13
C VAL A 152 2.74 -1.51 -1.32
N HIS A 153 3.14 -0.24 -1.28
CA HIS A 153 2.30 0.85 -1.72
C HIS A 153 2.75 1.34 -3.10
N PHE A 154 1.81 1.42 -4.03
CA PHE A 154 2.03 1.94 -5.37
C PHE A 154 1.37 3.31 -5.48
N ASN A 155 2.20 4.34 -5.64
CA ASN A 155 1.76 5.72 -5.79
C ASN A 155 1.72 6.08 -7.27
N ILE A 156 0.60 6.64 -7.75
CA ILE A 156 0.45 7.05 -9.15
C ILE A 156 -0.20 8.44 -9.27
N SER A 157 0.31 9.25 -10.20
CA SER A 157 -0.38 10.44 -10.70
C SER A 157 -0.38 10.51 -12.22
N PHE A 158 -1.46 11.09 -12.75
CA PHE A 158 -1.64 11.29 -14.18
C PHE A 158 -1.09 12.66 -14.62
N PRO A 159 -0.53 12.76 -15.83
CA PRO A 159 0.07 13.99 -16.32
C PRO A 159 -0.98 15.09 -16.51
N GLU A 160 -0.57 16.35 -16.33
CA GLU A 160 -1.44 17.52 -16.49
C GLU A 160 -2.09 17.57 -17.89
N THR A 161 -1.37 17.12 -18.92
CA THR A 161 -1.85 17.03 -20.30
C THR A 161 -3.09 16.13 -20.44
N LEU A 162 -3.16 15.03 -19.68
CA LEU A 162 -4.33 14.15 -19.67
C LEU A 162 -5.51 14.88 -19.04
N TRP A 163 -5.30 15.52 -17.88
CA TRP A 163 -6.35 16.24 -17.19
C TRP A 163 -6.93 17.39 -18.02
N GLN A 164 -6.08 18.17 -18.68
CA GLN A 164 -6.49 19.25 -19.58
C GLN A 164 -7.28 18.70 -20.79
N SER A 165 -6.84 17.57 -21.35
CA SER A 165 -7.54 16.90 -22.45
C SER A 165 -8.92 16.39 -22.03
N LEU A 166 -9.01 15.69 -20.90
CA LEU A 166 -10.27 15.19 -20.35
C LEU A 166 -11.23 16.32 -19.98
N HIS A 167 -10.72 17.41 -19.39
CA HIS A 167 -11.51 18.60 -19.04
C HIS A 167 -12.13 19.24 -20.28
N THR A 168 -11.33 19.39 -21.35
CA THR A 168 -11.76 19.91 -22.65
C THR A 168 -12.78 18.99 -23.33
N LEU A 169 -12.48 17.70 -23.42
CA LEU A 169 -13.32 16.70 -24.08
C LEU A 169 -14.68 16.53 -23.38
N LYS A 170 -14.70 16.59 -22.04
CA LYS A 170 -15.93 16.55 -21.24
C LYS A 170 -16.65 17.91 -21.18
N GLN A 171 -16.07 18.97 -21.74
CA GLN A 171 -16.59 20.34 -21.69
C GLN A 171 -16.92 20.77 -20.25
N SER A 172 -16.06 20.41 -19.29
CA SER A 172 -16.31 20.68 -17.88
C SER A 172 -16.28 22.18 -17.60
N LYS A 173 -17.20 22.63 -16.75
CA LYS A 173 -17.26 24.02 -16.26
C LYS A 173 -16.56 24.19 -14.91
N GLN A 174 -16.09 23.11 -14.30
CA GLN A 174 -15.36 23.14 -13.04
C GLN A 174 -13.97 23.75 -13.24
N SER A 175 -13.35 24.22 -12.16
CA SER A 175 -11.91 24.48 -12.17
C SER A 175 -11.16 23.17 -12.45
N LEU A 176 -9.95 23.28 -13.03
CA LEU A 176 -9.13 22.10 -13.31
C LEU A 176 -8.81 21.32 -12.03
N GLU A 177 -8.54 22.01 -10.92
CA GLU A 177 -8.25 21.39 -9.62
C GLU A 177 -9.42 20.55 -9.07
N ALA A 178 -10.64 21.10 -9.13
CA ALA A 178 -11.85 20.37 -8.70
C ALA A 178 -12.10 19.17 -9.61
N PHE A 179 -11.94 19.35 -10.93
CA PHE A 179 -12.08 18.27 -11.90
C PHE A 179 -11.07 17.13 -11.69
N ILE A 180 -9.80 17.44 -11.36
CA ILE A 180 -8.78 16.45 -11.03
C ILE A 180 -9.17 15.67 -9.76
N SER A 181 -9.62 16.37 -8.72
CA SER A 181 -10.05 15.73 -7.48
C SER A 181 -11.24 14.80 -7.70
N ASP A 182 -12.25 15.24 -8.45
CA ASP A 182 -13.39 14.40 -8.84
C ASP A 182 -12.96 13.18 -9.67
N GLY A 183 -11.97 13.36 -10.56
CA GLY A 183 -11.38 12.28 -11.35
C GLY A 183 -10.67 11.21 -10.51
N TYR A 184 -9.85 11.62 -9.54
CA TYR A 184 -9.20 10.68 -8.62
C TYR A 184 -10.20 9.98 -7.69
N LEU A 185 -11.25 10.67 -7.24
CA LEU A 185 -12.32 10.05 -6.46
C LEU A 185 -13.12 9.04 -7.29
N ALA A 186 -13.38 9.36 -8.57
CA ALA A 186 -13.98 8.43 -9.52
C ALA A 186 -13.13 7.16 -9.70
N LEU A 187 -11.81 7.33 -9.85
CA LEU A 187 -10.84 6.23 -9.88
C LEU A 187 -10.93 5.40 -8.60
N ILE A 188 -10.92 6.03 -7.42
CA ILE A 188 -11.00 5.32 -6.14
C ILE A 188 -12.28 4.47 -6.03
N ARG A 189 -13.44 5.00 -6.45
CA ARG A 189 -14.70 4.24 -6.43
C ARG A 189 -14.62 3.00 -7.34
N ASN A 190 -14.08 3.15 -8.56
CA ASN A 190 -13.90 2.04 -9.49
C ASN A 190 -12.88 1.01 -8.98
N PHE A 191 -11.76 1.47 -8.44
CA PHE A 191 -10.77 0.61 -7.78
C PHE A 191 -11.41 -0.19 -6.65
N LYS A 192 -12.23 0.43 -5.80
CA LYS A 192 -12.90 -0.27 -4.69
C LYS A 192 -13.90 -1.33 -5.19
N ARG A 193 -14.65 -1.07 -6.25
CA ARG A 193 -15.59 -2.04 -6.86
C ARG A 193 -14.88 -3.30 -7.34
N GLU A 194 -13.66 -3.15 -7.84
CA GLU A 194 -12.91 -4.20 -8.56
C GLU A 194 -11.61 -4.61 -7.86
N LEU A 195 -11.41 -4.18 -6.62
CA LEU A 195 -10.24 -4.51 -5.78
C LEU A 195 -10.02 -6.02 -5.64
N TRP A 196 -11.09 -6.80 -5.72
CA TRP A 196 -11.03 -8.25 -5.73
C TRP A 196 -10.12 -8.77 -6.86
N LEU A 197 -10.00 -8.08 -8.00
CA LEU A 197 -9.12 -8.49 -9.11
C LEU A 197 -7.64 -8.36 -8.74
N ILE A 198 -7.27 -7.31 -7.99
CA ILE A 198 -5.91 -7.12 -7.48
C ILE A 198 -5.56 -8.25 -6.51
N SER A 199 -6.47 -8.59 -5.59
CA SER A 199 -6.31 -9.73 -4.68
C SER A 199 -6.20 -11.05 -5.45
N TYR A 200 -7.00 -11.25 -6.50
CA TYR A 200 -6.96 -12.46 -7.31
C TYR A 200 -5.63 -12.65 -8.03
N LEU A 201 -5.15 -11.63 -8.75
CA LEU A 201 -3.93 -11.72 -9.57
C LEU A 201 -2.66 -11.71 -8.71
N PHE A 202 -2.58 -10.77 -7.76
CA PHE A 202 -1.35 -10.43 -7.06
C PHE A 202 -1.38 -10.71 -5.55
N GLY A 203 -2.48 -11.27 -5.03
CA GLY A 203 -2.50 -11.79 -3.67
C GLY A 203 -1.42 -12.86 -3.50
N ALA A 204 -0.51 -12.65 -2.56
CA ALA A 204 0.68 -13.47 -2.36
C ALA A 204 0.89 -13.87 -0.89
N SER A 205 -0.20 -13.87 -0.12
CA SER A 205 -0.24 -14.31 1.27
C SER A 205 -1.29 -15.42 1.51
N PRO A 206 -1.31 -16.53 0.75
CA PRO A 206 -2.25 -17.62 1.00
C PRO A 206 -1.88 -18.46 2.23
N ALA A 207 -0.68 -18.27 2.78
CA ALA A 207 -0.13 -19.02 3.89
C ALA A 207 0.42 -18.08 4.98
N LEU A 208 0.39 -18.55 6.22
CA LEU A 208 0.98 -17.92 7.39
C LEU A 208 1.61 -18.97 8.32
N CYS A 209 2.48 -18.52 9.21
CA CYS A 209 2.99 -19.37 10.29
C CYS A 209 2.03 -19.35 11.49
N ASN A 210 1.81 -20.49 12.13
CA ASN A 210 0.89 -20.65 13.26
C ASN A 210 1.20 -19.69 14.43
N SER A 211 2.46 -19.26 14.58
CA SER A 211 2.88 -18.23 15.53
C SER A 211 2.14 -16.90 15.34
N PHE A 212 1.70 -16.58 14.12
CA PHE A 212 0.93 -15.37 13.82
C PHE A 212 -0.44 -15.32 14.51
N LEU A 213 -1.06 -16.50 14.69
CA LEU A 213 -2.38 -16.57 15.32
C LEU A 213 -2.30 -16.28 16.82
N GLN A 214 -1.16 -16.52 17.49
CA GLN A 214 -1.01 -16.30 18.94
C GLN A 214 -2.14 -16.97 19.76
N GLY A 215 -2.56 -18.17 19.34
CA GLY A 215 -3.67 -18.91 19.96
C GLY A 215 -5.08 -18.44 19.59
N ARG A 216 -5.23 -17.36 18.78
CA ARG A 216 -6.53 -16.93 18.25
C ARG A 216 -7.16 -18.04 17.42
N LYS A 217 -8.42 -18.34 17.73
CA LYS A 217 -9.23 -19.26 16.93
C LYS A 217 -9.74 -18.56 15.68
N THR A 218 -9.88 -19.32 14.60
CA THR A 218 -10.37 -18.84 13.31
C THR A 218 -11.18 -19.95 12.67
N ASP A 219 -12.28 -19.57 12.01
CA ASP A 219 -13.16 -20.49 11.29
C ASP A 219 -12.72 -20.68 9.83
N LEU A 220 -11.58 -20.09 9.45
CA LEU A 220 -10.99 -20.27 8.13
C LEU A 220 -10.56 -21.73 7.91
N PRO A 221 -10.82 -22.32 6.74
CA PRO A 221 -10.59 -23.73 6.46
C PRO A 221 -9.11 -24.02 6.14
N PHE A 222 -8.22 -23.70 7.09
CA PHE A 222 -6.78 -23.88 6.91
C PHE A 222 -6.40 -25.34 6.72
N LYS A 223 -5.62 -25.59 5.66
CA LYS A 223 -4.78 -26.78 5.56
C LYS A 223 -3.48 -26.55 6.32
N LYS A 224 -2.83 -27.65 6.71
CA LYS A 224 -1.55 -27.63 7.41
C LYS A 224 -0.46 -28.21 6.52
N LEU A 225 0.72 -27.61 6.58
CA LEU A 225 1.93 -28.13 5.95
C LEU A 225 3.08 -28.07 6.96
N GLY A 226 3.95 -29.08 6.95
CA GLY A 226 5.13 -29.12 7.80
C GLY A 226 4.82 -29.03 9.29
N LYS A 227 5.62 -28.24 10.02
CA LYS A 227 5.55 -28.11 11.48
C LYS A 227 4.72 -26.93 11.95
N GLY A 228 4.48 -25.93 11.10
CA GLY A 228 3.89 -24.67 11.55
C GLY A 228 3.15 -23.87 10.50
N THR A 229 3.02 -24.36 9.26
CA THR A 229 2.35 -23.62 8.19
C THR A 229 0.85 -23.88 8.20
N LEU A 230 0.07 -22.79 8.18
CA LEU A 230 -1.36 -22.80 7.90
C LEU A 230 -1.59 -22.10 6.56
N TYR A 231 -2.35 -22.70 5.65
CA TYR A 231 -2.63 -22.08 4.35
C TYR A 231 -4.05 -22.35 3.85
N LEU A 232 -4.58 -21.41 3.06
CA LEU A 232 -5.81 -21.59 2.32
C LEU A 232 -5.49 -22.18 0.96
N GLU A 233 -6.00 -23.38 0.69
CA GLU A 233 -5.73 -24.11 -0.56
C GLU A 233 -6.14 -23.32 -1.81
N VAL A 234 -7.20 -22.52 -1.70
CA VAL A 234 -7.78 -21.72 -2.80
C VAL A 234 -7.86 -20.22 -2.48
N GLY A 235 -7.32 -19.79 -1.34
CA GLY A 235 -7.26 -18.37 -0.97
C GLY A 235 -6.13 -17.62 -1.66
N THR A 236 -6.16 -16.28 -1.58
CA THR A 236 -5.24 -15.39 -2.27
C THR A 236 -4.37 -14.55 -1.32
N ALA A 237 -4.97 -13.65 -0.55
CA ALA A 237 -4.28 -12.62 0.22
C ALA A 237 -4.82 -12.50 1.65
N LEU A 238 -4.35 -13.33 2.58
CA LEU A 238 -4.76 -13.26 4.00
C LEU A 238 -4.49 -11.88 4.62
N ARG A 239 -3.46 -11.16 4.12
CA ARG A 239 -3.15 -9.77 4.52
C ARG A 239 -4.33 -8.80 4.28
N LEU A 240 -5.19 -9.06 3.31
CA LEU A 240 -6.33 -8.20 2.99
C LEU A 240 -7.64 -8.61 3.67
N GLY A 241 -7.68 -9.78 4.31
CA GLY A 241 -8.87 -10.28 5.01
C GLY A 241 -8.81 -10.10 6.52
N ASP A 242 -9.68 -10.83 7.23
CA ASP A 242 -9.90 -10.72 8.69
C ASP A 242 -8.66 -10.95 9.57
N LEU A 243 -7.66 -11.68 9.06
CA LEU A 243 -6.40 -11.93 9.77
C LEU A 243 -5.33 -10.88 9.48
N GLY A 244 -5.59 -9.97 8.54
CA GLY A 244 -4.72 -8.88 8.15
C GLY A 244 -4.97 -7.61 8.95
N TYR A 245 -4.96 -6.46 8.27
CA TYR A 245 -5.06 -5.13 8.87
C TYR A 245 -6.49 -4.65 9.19
N THR A 246 -7.48 -5.54 9.21
CA THR A 246 -8.89 -5.18 9.44
C THR A 246 -9.20 -5.09 10.94
N ASN A 247 -9.72 -3.95 11.41
CA ASN A 247 -10.23 -3.81 12.79
C ASN A 247 -11.71 -3.42 12.83
N SER A 248 -12.47 -4.09 13.70
CA SER A 248 -13.85 -3.78 14.10
C SER A 248 -14.12 -2.33 14.54
N ALA A 249 -13.16 -1.61 15.12
CA ALA A 249 -13.34 -0.20 15.49
C ALA A 249 -13.50 0.68 14.24
N GLN A 250 -12.74 0.37 13.19
CA GLN A 250 -12.77 1.09 11.92
C GLN A 250 -13.88 0.61 10.99
N SER A 251 -14.40 -0.61 11.15
CA SER A 251 -15.53 -1.10 10.32
C SER A 251 -16.82 -0.28 10.50
N SER A 252 -16.92 0.46 11.60
CA SER A 252 -18.00 1.42 11.85
C SER A 252 -17.83 2.76 11.12
N LEU A 253 -16.62 3.06 10.62
CA LEU A 253 -16.32 4.31 9.94
C LEU A 253 -16.87 4.30 8.52
N ARG A 254 -17.85 5.17 8.28
CA ARG A 254 -18.47 5.36 6.96
C ARG A 254 -17.79 6.49 6.19
N VAL A 255 -16.52 6.31 5.86
CA VAL A 255 -15.80 7.25 4.98
C VAL A 255 -16.24 7.01 3.53
N MET A 256 -16.65 8.09 2.87
CA MET A 256 -17.19 8.07 1.51
C MET A 256 -16.22 8.76 0.54
N TYR A 257 -16.37 8.49 -0.76
CA TYR A 257 -15.45 8.95 -1.81
C TYR A 257 -16.21 9.60 -2.98
N ASN A 258 -17.34 10.26 -2.71
CA ASN A 258 -18.14 10.90 -3.77
C ASN A 258 -17.70 12.34 -4.03
N SER A 259 -17.24 13.06 -2.99
CA SER A 259 -16.61 14.38 -3.12
C SER A 259 -15.45 14.54 -2.13
N LEU A 260 -14.57 15.50 -2.41
CA LEU A 260 -13.44 15.80 -1.54
C LEU A 260 -13.89 16.25 -0.14
N ASP A 261 -14.91 17.11 -0.09
CA ASP A 261 -15.47 17.62 1.17
C ASP A 261 -16.09 16.49 2.00
N GLU A 262 -16.82 15.57 1.37
CA GLU A 262 -17.42 14.42 2.07
C GLU A 262 -16.34 13.50 2.65
N TYR A 263 -15.31 13.19 1.85
CA TYR A 263 -14.17 12.37 2.28
C TYR A 263 -13.45 13.01 3.48
N VAL A 264 -13.07 14.30 3.37
CA VAL A 264 -12.35 15.00 4.44
C VAL A 264 -13.22 15.15 5.68
N ALA A 265 -14.51 15.47 5.54
CA ALA A 265 -15.43 15.57 6.67
C ALA A 265 -15.58 14.22 7.39
N GLY A 266 -15.70 13.12 6.64
CA GLY A 266 -15.77 11.77 7.21
C GLY A 266 -14.52 11.40 8.00
N LEU A 267 -13.33 11.67 7.46
CA LEU A 267 -12.06 11.37 8.11
C LEU A 267 -11.81 12.28 9.33
N LYS A 268 -12.06 13.59 9.22
CA LYS A 268 -11.98 14.52 10.36
C LYS A 268 -12.95 14.13 11.47
N LYS A 269 -14.17 13.68 11.14
CA LYS A 269 -15.11 13.18 12.14
C LYS A 269 -14.53 11.96 12.88
N ALA A 270 -13.94 11.00 12.17
CA ALA A 270 -13.34 9.81 12.77
C ALA A 270 -12.20 10.16 13.76
N ILE A 271 -11.34 11.11 13.39
CA ILE A 271 -10.21 11.55 14.22
C ILE A 271 -10.66 12.32 15.47
N ASN A 272 -11.84 12.94 15.45
CA ASN A 272 -12.38 13.74 16.55
C ASN A 272 -13.49 13.02 17.36
N THR A 273 -13.77 11.75 17.07
CA THR A 273 -14.80 10.98 17.79
C THR A 273 -14.14 10.10 18.85
N PRO A 274 -14.46 10.26 20.15
CA PRO A 274 -14.01 9.36 21.21
C PRO A 274 -14.39 7.89 20.94
N SER A 275 -13.53 6.96 21.32
CA SER A 275 -13.76 5.52 21.19
C SER A 275 -14.10 4.90 22.55
N ASP A 276 -15.21 4.17 22.63
CA ASP A 276 -15.57 3.39 23.82
C ASP A 276 -14.53 2.30 24.14
N LEU A 277 -13.73 1.88 23.17
CA LEU A 277 -12.71 0.83 23.32
C LEU A 277 -11.38 1.36 23.87
N TYR A 278 -11.09 2.65 23.71
CA TYR A 278 -9.76 3.21 23.98
C TYR A 278 -9.75 4.23 25.13
N GLY A 279 -10.89 4.42 25.79
CA GLY A 279 -11.06 5.37 26.89
C GLY A 279 -10.18 5.09 28.11
N ASP A 280 -9.94 3.80 28.40
CA ASP A 280 -9.19 3.34 29.57
C ASP A 280 -7.66 3.29 29.35
N ILE A 281 -7.19 3.53 28.12
CA ILE A 281 -5.76 3.59 27.81
C ILE A 281 -5.26 5.02 28.03
N ASP A 282 -4.18 5.17 28.78
CA ASP A 282 -3.56 6.47 29.08
C ASP A 282 -3.12 7.21 27.81
N ASP A 283 -3.53 8.47 27.65
CA ASP A 283 -3.15 9.31 26.50
C ASP A 283 -1.99 10.27 26.83
N TYR A 284 -1.65 11.14 25.87
CA TYR A 284 -0.54 12.09 25.97
C TYR A 284 -0.61 13.08 27.14
N THR A 285 -1.78 13.25 27.77
CA THR A 285 -1.97 14.16 28.91
C THR A 285 -1.52 13.53 30.24
N THR A 286 -1.20 12.23 30.23
CA THR A 286 -0.75 11.47 31.40
C THR A 286 0.78 11.46 31.54
N ALA A 287 1.27 11.08 32.73
CA ALA A 287 2.71 11.01 32.99
C ALA A 287 3.44 9.91 32.19
N THR A 288 2.73 8.83 31.83
CA THR A 288 3.26 7.68 31.08
C THR A 288 2.33 7.38 29.89
N PRO A 289 2.38 8.18 28.82
CA PRO A 289 1.41 8.10 27.75
C PRO A 289 1.56 6.79 26.95
N LYS A 290 0.41 6.19 26.60
CA LYS A 290 0.30 4.91 25.88
C LYS A 290 -0.41 5.02 24.54
N GLN A 291 -0.91 6.20 24.20
CA GLN A 291 -1.46 6.56 22.90
C GLN A 291 -1.47 8.10 22.76
N LEU A 292 -1.70 8.60 21.54
CA LEU A 292 -1.80 10.03 21.30
C LEU A 292 -3.11 10.65 21.77
N ASN A 293 -4.24 9.96 21.69
CA ASN A 293 -5.54 10.43 22.17
C ASN A 293 -6.48 9.22 22.34
N LYS A 294 -7.72 9.46 22.78
CA LYS A 294 -8.74 8.43 23.03
C LYS A 294 -9.79 8.32 21.90
N ASN A 295 -9.51 8.88 20.73
CA ASN A 295 -10.45 8.88 19.60
C ASN A 295 -10.35 7.60 18.78
N ILE A 296 -11.35 7.34 17.92
CA ILE A 296 -11.39 6.16 17.03
C ILE A 296 -10.09 6.05 16.22
N LEU A 297 -9.59 7.18 15.72
CA LEU A 297 -8.27 7.28 15.10
C LEU A 297 -7.42 8.29 15.88
N GLN A 298 -6.15 7.96 16.12
CA GLN A 298 -5.21 8.91 16.72
C GLN A 298 -4.91 10.08 15.78
N ILE A 299 -4.63 9.76 14.51
CA ILE A 299 -4.31 10.69 13.41
C ILE A 299 -4.83 10.12 12.08
N GLU A 300 -4.78 10.91 11.01
CA GLU A 300 -5.24 10.55 9.66
C GLU A 300 -4.60 9.23 9.16
N ASN A 301 -3.32 9.01 9.49
CA ASN A 301 -2.56 7.86 9.01
C ASN A 301 -3.09 6.51 9.53
N GLU A 302 -3.85 6.51 10.63
CA GLU A 302 -4.42 5.29 11.24
C GLU A 302 -5.59 4.73 10.42
N PHE A 303 -6.21 5.53 9.55
CA PHE A 303 -7.36 5.11 8.76
C PHE A 303 -6.98 4.07 7.70
N TYR A 304 -7.18 2.79 7.98
CA TYR A 304 -6.85 1.72 7.05
C TYR A 304 -7.79 1.74 5.84
N SER A 305 -7.21 1.88 4.64
CA SER A 305 -7.94 1.85 3.37
C SER A 305 -7.04 1.22 2.30
N PRO A 306 -7.59 0.38 1.40
CA PRO A 306 -6.81 -0.24 0.33
C PRO A 306 -6.32 0.75 -0.73
N ILE A 307 -6.89 1.95 -0.76
CA ILE A 307 -6.46 3.07 -1.60
C ILE A 307 -6.72 4.40 -0.88
N ARG A 308 -5.82 5.39 -1.02
CA ARG A 308 -5.97 6.70 -0.39
C ARG A 308 -5.74 7.84 -1.40
N PRO A 309 -6.56 8.92 -1.35
CA PRO A 309 -6.23 10.17 -2.01
C PRO A 309 -5.11 10.89 -1.25
N LYS A 310 -4.15 11.46 -1.97
CA LYS A 310 -2.95 12.04 -1.37
C LYS A 310 -2.58 13.38 -2.01
N ARG A 311 -1.88 14.18 -1.22
CA ARG A 311 -1.20 15.40 -1.63
C ARG A 311 0.01 15.61 -0.73
N ASN A 312 1.07 16.15 -1.30
CA ASN A 312 2.25 16.53 -0.53
C ASN A 312 1.90 17.63 0.47
N ALA A 313 2.05 17.33 1.76
CA ALA A 313 1.81 18.25 2.85
C ALA A 313 3.01 19.18 3.06
N LYS A 314 2.75 20.43 3.42
CA LYS A 314 3.78 21.35 3.93
C LYS A 314 4.25 20.89 5.32
N SER A 315 5.41 21.38 5.77
CA SER A 315 5.89 21.10 7.13
C SER A 315 4.84 21.50 8.17
N GLY A 316 4.45 20.55 9.03
CA GLY A 316 3.42 20.73 10.07
C GLY A 316 1.97 20.70 9.57
N GLU A 317 1.72 20.56 8.26
CA GLU A 317 0.38 20.49 7.70
C GLU A 317 -0.20 19.07 7.81
N LYS A 318 -1.45 18.95 8.27
CA LYS A 318 -2.14 17.66 8.35
C LYS A 318 -2.53 17.16 6.95
N PRO A 319 -2.53 15.84 6.68
CA PRO A 319 -2.89 15.30 5.37
C PRO A 319 -4.27 15.78 4.85
N THR A 320 -5.28 15.87 5.71
CA THR A 320 -6.60 16.39 5.31
C THR A 320 -6.59 17.87 4.97
N ASP A 321 -5.73 18.66 5.62
CA ASP A 321 -5.64 20.10 5.35
C ASP A 321 -4.89 20.35 4.03
N ALA A 322 -3.86 19.56 3.73
CA ALA A 322 -3.21 19.57 2.43
C ALA A 322 -4.21 19.28 1.29
N LEU A 323 -5.08 18.28 1.48
CA LEU A 323 -6.15 17.94 0.54
C LEU A 323 -7.15 19.09 0.36
N LEU A 324 -7.63 19.72 1.44
CA LEU A 324 -8.55 20.87 1.33
C LEU A 324 -7.91 22.07 0.65
N ARG A 325 -6.61 22.29 0.87
CA ARG A 325 -5.89 23.45 0.34
C ARG A 325 -5.74 23.43 -1.18
N ALA A 326 -5.55 22.26 -1.78
CA ALA A 326 -5.19 22.17 -3.20
C ALA A 326 -5.73 20.92 -3.92
N GLY A 327 -6.70 20.21 -3.34
CA GLY A 327 -7.28 19.01 -3.94
C GLY A 327 -6.37 17.79 -3.89
N ILE A 328 -6.70 16.77 -4.70
CA ILE A 328 -5.94 15.52 -4.78
C ILE A 328 -4.82 15.65 -5.82
N GLU A 329 -3.61 15.23 -5.47
CA GLU A 329 -2.43 15.27 -6.35
C GLU A 329 -2.13 13.90 -6.97
N TYR A 330 -2.24 12.84 -6.17
CA TYR A 330 -1.98 11.46 -6.54
C TYR A 330 -2.84 10.50 -5.70
N VAL A 331 -2.85 9.21 -6.08
CA VAL A 331 -3.47 8.15 -5.28
C VAL A 331 -2.42 7.11 -4.87
N GLU A 332 -2.57 6.60 -3.65
CA GLU A 332 -1.71 5.59 -3.05
C GLU A 332 -2.50 4.28 -2.95
N ILE A 333 -2.08 3.26 -3.70
CA ILE A 333 -2.67 1.92 -3.69
C ILE A 333 -1.93 1.12 -2.63
N ARG A 334 -2.65 0.68 -1.60
CA ARG A 334 -2.08 0.01 -0.41
C ARG A 334 -2.40 -1.48 -0.34
N ALA A 335 -3.12 -1.99 -1.34
CA ALA A 335 -3.65 -3.34 -1.35
C ALA A 335 -2.68 -4.41 -1.87
N LEU A 336 -1.44 -4.06 -2.23
CA LEU A 336 -0.50 -5.02 -2.79
C LEU A 336 0.24 -5.78 -1.69
N ASP A 337 0.21 -7.10 -1.78
CA ASP A 337 1.14 -7.95 -1.04
C ASP A 337 2.54 -7.82 -1.62
N VAL A 338 3.54 -8.14 -0.81
CA VAL A 338 4.93 -8.29 -1.28
C VAL A 338 4.98 -9.47 -2.26
N ASN A 339 5.45 -9.23 -3.48
CA ASN A 339 5.65 -10.25 -4.50
C ASN A 339 6.85 -11.14 -4.12
N PRO A 340 6.63 -12.42 -3.73
CA PRO A 340 7.70 -13.33 -3.34
C PRO A 340 8.57 -13.75 -4.51
N PHE A 341 8.13 -13.55 -5.75
CA PHE A 341 8.83 -13.97 -6.97
C PHE A 341 9.70 -12.85 -7.56
N SER A 342 9.70 -11.69 -6.93
CA SER A 342 10.56 -10.56 -7.27
C SER A 342 11.46 -10.22 -6.08
N GLU A 343 12.75 -10.02 -6.34
CA GLU A 343 13.70 -9.63 -5.30
C GLU A 343 13.43 -8.25 -4.71
N THR A 344 12.75 -7.38 -5.48
CA THR A 344 12.34 -6.04 -5.06
C THR A 344 11.01 -6.02 -4.32
N GLY A 345 10.28 -7.15 -4.30
CA GLY A 345 8.93 -7.24 -3.71
C GLY A 345 7.80 -6.75 -4.64
N ILE A 346 8.12 -6.30 -5.84
CA ILE A 346 7.22 -5.95 -6.95
C ILE A 346 8.02 -6.07 -8.25
N ASP A 347 7.41 -6.46 -9.37
CA ASP A 347 8.07 -6.57 -10.68
C ASP A 347 7.52 -5.56 -11.71
N ILE A 348 8.13 -5.53 -12.89
CA ILE A 348 7.81 -4.56 -13.93
C ILE A 348 6.45 -4.84 -14.57
N GLU A 349 6.07 -6.11 -14.72
CA GLU A 349 4.78 -6.54 -15.23
C GLU A 349 3.63 -6.13 -14.30
N GLN A 350 3.83 -6.22 -12.97
CA GLN A 350 2.88 -5.66 -12.00
C GLN A 350 2.71 -4.14 -12.17
N ILE A 351 3.80 -3.39 -12.37
CA ILE A 351 3.71 -1.94 -12.60
C ILE A 351 2.95 -1.63 -13.89
N HIS A 352 3.23 -2.34 -14.98
CA HIS A 352 2.53 -2.16 -16.25
C HIS A 352 1.04 -2.49 -16.14
N PHE A 353 0.68 -3.56 -15.42
CA PHE A 353 -0.72 -3.87 -15.15
C PHE A 353 -1.39 -2.74 -14.36
N LEU A 354 -0.75 -2.25 -13.29
CA LEU A 354 -1.30 -1.20 -12.43
C LEU A 354 -1.51 0.11 -13.19
N ASP A 355 -0.59 0.46 -14.09
CA ASP A 355 -0.74 1.61 -14.98
C ASP A 355 -2.02 1.50 -15.83
N VAL A 356 -2.24 0.35 -16.47
CA VAL A 356 -3.43 0.12 -17.31
C VAL A 356 -4.69 0.06 -16.45
N PHE A 357 -4.69 -0.70 -15.35
CA PHE A 357 -5.85 -0.87 -14.47
C PHE A 357 -6.29 0.44 -13.81
N LEU A 358 -5.34 1.29 -13.40
CA LEU A 358 -5.66 2.58 -12.78
C LEU A 358 -6.07 3.62 -13.82
N THR A 359 -5.53 3.57 -15.05
CA THR A 359 -6.03 4.36 -16.18
C THR A 359 -7.45 3.94 -16.56
N TYR A 360 -7.72 2.64 -16.58
CA TYR A 360 -9.06 2.09 -16.76
C TYR A 360 -10.04 2.59 -15.69
N CYS A 361 -9.65 2.53 -14.40
CA CYS A 361 -10.47 3.03 -13.31
C CYS A 361 -10.76 4.53 -13.44
N LEU A 362 -9.81 5.32 -13.96
CA LEU A 362 -9.97 6.75 -14.21
C LEU A 362 -10.97 7.06 -15.33
N LEU A 363 -10.94 6.28 -16.42
CA LEU A 363 -11.68 6.57 -17.64
C LEU A 363 -13.08 5.97 -17.67
N LYS A 364 -13.28 4.80 -17.04
CA LYS A 364 -14.58 4.14 -16.91
C LYS A 364 -15.57 5.02 -16.16
N ASP A 365 -16.85 4.93 -16.50
CA ASP A 365 -17.90 5.59 -15.73
C ASP A 365 -17.82 5.21 -14.24
N SER A 366 -18.07 6.18 -13.38
CA SER A 366 -17.95 6.00 -11.94
C SER A 366 -19.12 6.68 -11.24
N PRO A 367 -20.31 6.06 -11.24
CA PRO A 367 -21.41 6.50 -10.41
C PRO A 367 -20.98 6.66 -8.95
N GLU A 368 -21.64 7.56 -8.23
CA GLU A 368 -21.46 7.70 -6.78
C GLU A 368 -21.68 6.36 -6.09
N MET A 369 -20.83 6.06 -5.11
CA MET A 369 -20.80 4.78 -4.44
C MET A 369 -21.44 4.91 -3.07
N GLN A 370 -22.63 4.34 -2.91
CA GLN A 370 -23.35 4.35 -1.64
C GLN A 370 -22.72 3.37 -0.64
N TRP A 371 -22.97 3.55 0.66
CA TRP A 371 -22.38 2.69 1.69
C TRP A 371 -22.67 1.19 1.48
N LYS A 372 -23.90 0.85 1.08
CA LYS A 372 -24.29 -0.53 0.77
C LYS A 372 -23.45 -1.14 -0.36
N GLU A 373 -23.06 -0.33 -1.34
CA GLU A 373 -22.19 -0.76 -2.43
C GLU A 373 -20.73 -0.91 -1.98
N GLN A 374 -20.24 -0.04 -1.09
CA GLN A 374 -18.94 -0.22 -0.45
C GLN A 374 -18.89 -1.53 0.34
N ALA A 375 -19.89 -1.81 1.17
CA ALA A 375 -20.00 -3.06 1.93
C ALA A 375 -19.98 -4.28 1.00
N ARG A 376 -20.77 -4.27 -0.09
CA ARG A 376 -20.76 -5.33 -1.10
C ARG A 376 -19.40 -5.51 -1.77
N SER A 377 -18.66 -4.42 -2.02
CA SER A 377 -17.33 -4.52 -2.61
C SER A 377 -16.33 -5.15 -1.64
N THR A 378 -16.46 -4.87 -0.34
CA THR A 378 -15.74 -5.57 0.72
C THR A 378 -16.11 -7.06 0.76
N GLU A 379 -17.41 -7.41 0.70
CA GLU A 379 -17.86 -8.81 0.65
C GLU A 379 -17.28 -9.57 -0.55
N ASN A 380 -17.20 -8.93 -1.72
CA ASN A 380 -16.54 -9.52 -2.90
C ASN A 380 -15.04 -9.72 -2.65
N LEU A 381 -14.35 -8.75 -2.05
CA LEU A 381 -12.95 -8.89 -1.68
C LEU A 381 -12.75 -10.06 -0.70
N ASP A 382 -13.55 -10.14 0.36
CA ASP A 382 -13.46 -11.21 1.37
C ASP A 382 -13.68 -12.59 0.75
N THR A 383 -14.62 -12.67 -0.20
CA THR A 383 -14.87 -13.90 -0.98
C THR A 383 -13.62 -14.30 -1.77
N VAL A 384 -12.98 -13.35 -2.45
CA VAL A 384 -11.77 -13.64 -3.25
C VAL A 384 -10.55 -13.90 -2.37
N VAL A 385 -10.38 -13.20 -1.25
CA VAL A 385 -9.30 -13.46 -0.29
C VAL A 385 -9.34 -14.91 0.18
N ASN A 386 -10.53 -15.43 0.50
CA ASN A 386 -10.68 -16.75 1.08
C ASN A 386 -10.80 -17.88 0.03
N GLN A 387 -11.41 -17.61 -1.12
CA GLN A 387 -11.82 -18.63 -2.09
C GLN A 387 -11.48 -18.29 -3.55
N GLY A 388 -10.78 -17.19 -3.82
CA GLY A 388 -10.64 -16.60 -5.15
C GLY A 388 -10.12 -17.53 -6.25
N ARG A 389 -9.31 -18.55 -5.91
CA ARG A 389 -8.79 -19.52 -6.90
C ARG A 389 -9.71 -20.70 -7.16
N GLN A 390 -10.84 -20.80 -6.47
CA GLN A 390 -11.88 -21.79 -6.79
C GLN A 390 -12.63 -21.37 -8.07
N LEU A 391 -12.69 -22.28 -9.05
CA LEU A 391 -13.41 -22.02 -10.29
C LEU A 391 -14.92 -21.91 -10.04
N GLY A 392 -15.57 -20.92 -10.67
CA GLY A 392 -17.01 -20.70 -10.54
C GLY A 392 -17.44 -19.97 -9.27
N VAL A 393 -16.50 -19.40 -8.50
CA VAL A 393 -16.83 -18.50 -7.37
C VAL A 393 -17.71 -17.36 -7.87
N MET A 394 -18.80 -17.12 -7.13
CA MET A 394 -19.78 -16.10 -7.45
C MET A 394 -19.47 -14.82 -6.67
N LEU A 395 -19.47 -13.69 -7.37
CA LEU A 395 -19.37 -12.35 -6.81
C LEU A 395 -20.69 -11.60 -7.06
N ASN A 396 -20.93 -10.60 -6.23
CA ASN A 396 -22.13 -9.77 -6.28
C ASN A 396 -21.83 -8.45 -7.01
N ASP A 397 -22.24 -8.37 -8.27
CA ASP A 397 -22.22 -7.16 -9.09
C ASP A 397 -23.62 -6.56 -9.12
N ASN A 398 -23.84 -5.47 -8.36
CA ASN A 398 -25.13 -4.77 -8.37
C ASN A 398 -26.38 -5.63 -8.04
N ASN A 399 -26.24 -6.59 -7.12
CA ASN A 399 -27.23 -7.63 -6.76
C ASN A 399 -27.47 -8.67 -7.85
N GLN A 400 -26.63 -8.70 -8.88
CA GLN A 400 -26.55 -9.78 -9.85
C GLN A 400 -25.35 -10.66 -9.51
N GLN A 401 -25.58 -11.97 -9.48
CA GLN A 401 -24.53 -12.94 -9.22
C GLN A 401 -23.78 -13.22 -10.52
N ARG A 402 -22.46 -13.04 -10.51
CA ARG A 402 -21.59 -13.30 -11.66
C ARG A 402 -20.40 -14.15 -11.21
N THR A 403 -19.93 -15.05 -12.08
CA THR A 403 -18.69 -15.78 -11.77
C THR A 403 -17.50 -14.83 -11.84
N LEU A 404 -16.50 -15.03 -10.98
CA LEU A 404 -15.23 -14.32 -11.03
C LEU A 404 -14.62 -14.36 -12.44
N GLN A 405 -14.66 -15.53 -13.09
CA GLN A 405 -14.13 -15.71 -14.45
C GLN A 405 -14.89 -14.88 -15.49
N SER A 406 -16.22 -14.83 -15.41
CA SER A 406 -17.03 -14.03 -16.34
C SER A 406 -16.81 -12.54 -16.17
N TRP A 407 -16.68 -12.06 -14.93
CA TRP A 407 -16.46 -10.65 -14.65
C TRP A 407 -15.01 -10.24 -14.97
N GLY A 408 -14.04 -11.08 -14.59
CA GLY A 408 -12.63 -10.87 -14.91
C GLY A 408 -12.37 -10.77 -16.41
N ARG A 409 -12.95 -11.66 -17.22
CA ARG A 409 -12.81 -11.58 -18.70
C ARG A 409 -13.35 -10.27 -19.26
N GLU A 410 -14.53 -9.83 -18.83
CA GLU A 410 -15.08 -8.53 -19.25
C GLU A 410 -14.16 -7.35 -18.87
N ILE A 411 -13.60 -7.37 -17.66
CA ILE A 411 -12.63 -6.36 -17.25
C ILE A 411 -11.39 -6.42 -18.15
N PHE A 412 -10.82 -7.61 -18.40
CA PHE A 412 -9.64 -7.77 -19.25
C PHE A 412 -9.85 -7.36 -20.71
N ASP A 413 -11.07 -7.55 -21.27
CA ASP A 413 -11.43 -7.01 -22.58
C ASP A 413 -11.29 -5.48 -22.60
N GLN A 414 -11.81 -4.81 -21.55
CA GLN A 414 -11.70 -3.36 -21.39
C GLN A 414 -10.26 -2.89 -21.09
N LEU A 415 -9.49 -3.65 -20.30
CA LEU A 415 -8.08 -3.37 -20.06
C LEU A 415 -7.26 -3.48 -21.36
N SER A 416 -7.64 -4.37 -22.27
CA SER A 416 -6.96 -4.52 -23.56
C SER A 416 -7.12 -3.25 -24.41
N GLU A 417 -8.31 -2.65 -24.45
CA GLU A 417 -8.54 -1.36 -25.15
C GLU A 417 -7.67 -0.23 -24.57
N VAL A 418 -7.57 -0.15 -23.23
CA VAL A 418 -6.74 0.85 -22.55
C VAL A 418 -5.25 0.62 -22.83
N ALA A 419 -4.80 -0.63 -22.75
CA ALA A 419 -3.42 -1.01 -23.01
C ALA A 419 -3.00 -0.66 -24.45
N GLU A 420 -3.85 -0.95 -25.44
CA GLU A 420 -3.60 -0.56 -26.82
C GLU A 420 -3.50 0.95 -27.02
N HIS A 421 -4.34 1.73 -26.34
CA HIS A 421 -4.27 3.19 -26.38
C HIS A 421 -2.94 3.69 -25.78
N MET A 422 -2.53 3.14 -24.65
CA MET A 422 -1.25 3.48 -24.00
C MET A 422 -0.05 3.08 -24.85
N ASP A 423 -0.05 1.87 -25.43
CA ASP A 423 0.98 1.39 -26.33
C ASP A 423 1.15 2.30 -27.55
N LYS A 424 0.05 2.73 -28.19
CA LYS A 424 0.06 3.71 -29.29
C LYS A 424 0.60 5.06 -28.84
N ALA A 425 0.18 5.56 -27.68
CA ALA A 425 0.61 6.86 -27.17
C ALA A 425 2.11 6.89 -26.84
N TYR A 426 2.64 5.81 -26.25
CA TYR A 426 4.03 5.69 -25.84
C TYR A 426 4.96 5.15 -26.94
N GLY A 427 4.43 4.47 -27.95
CA GLY A 427 5.22 3.80 -29.01
C GLY A 427 5.85 2.50 -28.54
N VAL A 428 5.11 1.71 -27.76
CA VAL A 428 5.58 0.47 -27.09
C VAL A 428 4.54 -0.64 -27.25
N THR A 429 4.82 -1.86 -26.76
CA THR A 429 3.90 -3.01 -26.79
C THR A 429 3.73 -3.70 -25.43
N TYR A 430 4.51 -3.31 -24.43
CA TYR A 430 4.58 -4.06 -23.18
C TYR A 430 3.31 -3.95 -22.34
N TYR A 431 2.44 -2.94 -22.54
CA TYR A 431 1.17 -2.87 -21.82
C TYR A 431 0.21 -3.92 -22.35
N SER A 432 0.00 -4.00 -23.67
CA SER A 432 -0.90 -5.00 -24.26
C SER A 432 -0.39 -6.42 -24.07
N GLU A 433 0.93 -6.64 -24.18
CA GLU A 433 1.55 -7.94 -23.90
C GLU A 433 1.31 -8.38 -22.45
N THR A 434 1.48 -7.47 -21.48
CA THR A 434 1.23 -7.75 -20.04
C THR A 434 -0.24 -8.10 -19.80
N ILE A 435 -1.17 -7.31 -20.35
CA ILE A 435 -2.61 -7.55 -20.18
C ILE A 435 -3.04 -8.87 -20.83
N ALA A 436 -2.57 -9.15 -22.05
CA ALA A 436 -2.87 -10.40 -22.75
C ALA A 436 -2.35 -11.62 -21.97
N GLN A 437 -1.15 -11.53 -21.40
CA GLN A 437 -0.59 -12.59 -20.57
C GLN A 437 -1.43 -12.81 -19.30
N MET A 438 -1.72 -11.74 -18.55
CA MET A 438 -2.45 -11.85 -17.28
C MET A 438 -3.93 -12.21 -17.46
N ALA A 439 -4.54 -11.90 -18.62
CA ALA A 439 -5.90 -12.35 -18.95
C ALA A 439 -6.02 -13.87 -18.88
N THR A 440 -4.96 -14.60 -19.28
CA THR A 440 -4.95 -16.07 -19.20
C THR A 440 -5.02 -16.60 -17.77
N TRP A 441 -4.69 -15.79 -16.76
CA TRP A 441 -4.71 -16.21 -15.35
C TRP A 441 -6.13 -16.28 -14.79
N VAL A 442 -7.09 -15.60 -15.41
CA VAL A 442 -8.51 -15.61 -15.00
C VAL A 442 -9.09 -17.03 -15.05
N ASP A 443 -8.81 -17.76 -16.12
CA ASP A 443 -9.25 -19.15 -16.30
C ASP A 443 -8.21 -20.18 -15.80
N ASN A 444 -7.01 -19.73 -15.44
CA ASN A 444 -5.92 -20.59 -14.93
C ASN A 444 -5.38 -20.09 -13.58
N PRO A 445 -6.11 -20.32 -12.46
CA PRO A 445 -5.75 -19.80 -11.14
C PRO A 445 -4.38 -20.26 -10.61
N ALA A 446 -3.76 -21.29 -11.19
CA ALA A 446 -2.41 -21.73 -10.85
C ALA A 446 -1.30 -20.76 -11.32
N LEU A 447 -1.64 -19.80 -12.19
CA LEU A 447 -0.72 -18.77 -12.68
C LEU A 447 -0.68 -17.52 -11.80
N THR A 448 -1.73 -17.28 -11.00
CA THR A 448 -1.76 -16.15 -10.06
C THR A 448 -0.68 -16.30 -8.99
N PHE A 449 -0.35 -15.20 -8.30
CA PHE A 449 0.72 -15.22 -7.31
C PHE A 449 0.48 -16.25 -6.20
N SER A 450 -0.72 -16.25 -5.61
CA SER A 450 -1.11 -17.24 -4.61
C SER A 450 -1.17 -18.67 -5.15
N GLY A 451 -1.59 -18.87 -6.41
CA GLY A 451 -1.58 -20.19 -7.06
C GLY A 451 -0.17 -20.74 -7.21
N ARG A 452 0.76 -19.90 -7.69
CA ARG A 452 2.19 -20.23 -7.77
C ARG A 452 2.78 -20.49 -6.39
N TYR A 453 2.41 -19.69 -5.39
CA TYR A 453 2.89 -19.80 -4.01
C TYR A 453 2.51 -21.13 -3.39
N VAL A 454 1.22 -21.48 -3.41
CA VAL A 454 0.73 -22.74 -2.83
C VAL A 454 1.37 -23.93 -3.54
N ARG A 455 1.48 -23.91 -4.87
CA ARG A 455 2.15 -24.96 -5.64
C ARG A 455 3.61 -25.13 -5.21
N GLU A 456 4.34 -24.04 -4.99
CA GLU A 456 5.74 -24.09 -4.55
C GLU A 456 5.85 -24.77 -3.17
N LEU A 457 5.02 -24.34 -2.21
CA LEU A 457 4.99 -24.94 -0.87
C LEU A 457 4.66 -26.44 -0.93
N GLU A 458 3.62 -26.82 -1.66
CA GLU A 458 3.15 -28.21 -1.75
C GLU A 458 4.15 -29.11 -2.47
N SER A 459 4.73 -28.65 -3.58
CA SER A 459 5.68 -29.45 -4.37
C SER A 459 7.03 -29.64 -3.67
N ALA A 460 7.51 -28.61 -2.95
CA ALA A 460 8.74 -28.69 -2.17
C ALA A 460 8.54 -29.36 -0.80
N GLY A 461 7.31 -29.42 -0.29
CA GLY A 461 6.99 -29.96 1.04
C GLY A 461 7.65 -29.18 2.18
N ILE A 462 7.87 -27.88 2.00
CA ILE A 462 8.58 -27.00 2.95
C ILE A 462 7.62 -26.08 3.71
N ASP A 463 7.95 -25.79 4.97
CA ASP A 463 7.22 -24.78 5.75
C ASP A 463 7.38 -23.37 5.13
N ASN A 464 6.33 -22.56 5.25
CA ASN A 464 6.24 -21.19 4.76
C ASN A 464 7.43 -20.31 5.22
N GLY A 465 7.81 -20.43 6.49
CA GLY A 465 8.96 -19.69 7.02
C GLY A 465 10.30 -20.11 6.41
N LEU A 466 10.48 -21.40 6.11
CA LEU A 466 11.71 -21.90 5.47
C LEU A 466 11.78 -21.48 4.01
N PHE A 467 10.65 -21.51 3.29
CA PHE A 467 10.53 -20.95 1.94
C PHE A 467 10.96 -19.47 1.90
N ALA A 468 10.43 -18.66 2.82
CA ALA A 468 10.79 -17.25 2.92
C ALA A 468 12.28 -17.03 3.26
N ILE A 469 12.89 -17.84 4.13
CA ILE A 469 14.34 -17.75 4.41
C ILE A 469 15.16 -18.11 3.16
N GLN A 470 14.77 -19.12 2.38
CA GLN A 470 15.46 -19.47 1.13
C GLN A 470 15.42 -18.31 0.13
N LEU A 471 14.25 -17.69 -0.04
CA LEU A 471 14.10 -16.50 -0.87
C LEU A 471 14.94 -15.32 -0.35
N ALA A 472 14.92 -15.04 0.95
CA ALA A 472 15.66 -13.95 1.56
C ALA A 472 17.17 -14.06 1.29
N ASN A 473 17.72 -15.27 1.43
CA ASN A 473 19.12 -15.56 1.11
C ASN A 473 19.42 -15.39 -0.38
N LYS A 474 18.56 -15.93 -1.26
CA LYS A 474 18.69 -15.77 -2.72
C LYS A 474 18.70 -14.30 -3.11
N TYR A 475 17.79 -13.49 -2.55
CA TYR A 475 17.67 -12.07 -2.86
C TYR A 475 18.81 -11.25 -2.29
N LYS A 476 19.32 -11.55 -1.09
CA LYS A 476 20.56 -10.92 -0.61
C LYS A 476 21.73 -11.18 -1.54
N GLN A 477 21.90 -12.42 -2.02
CA GLN A 477 22.95 -12.75 -2.99
C GLN A 477 22.75 -12.01 -4.31
N SER A 478 21.53 -11.92 -4.83
CA SER A 478 21.25 -11.18 -6.07
C SER A 478 21.60 -9.68 -5.95
N HIS A 479 21.22 -9.03 -4.85
CA HIS A 479 21.57 -7.63 -4.60
C HIS A 479 23.07 -7.40 -4.43
N ALA A 480 23.79 -8.35 -3.84
CA ALA A 480 25.25 -8.27 -3.71
C ALA A 480 25.95 -8.24 -5.08
N HIS A 481 25.44 -8.98 -6.08
CA HIS A 481 26.00 -9.02 -7.44
C HIS A 481 25.43 -7.94 -8.37
N ALA A 482 24.36 -7.26 -7.99
CA ALA A 482 23.77 -6.20 -8.78
C ALA A 482 24.65 -4.94 -8.78
N ASN A 483 24.68 -4.25 -9.92
CA ASN A 483 25.21 -2.89 -10.01
C ASN A 483 24.15 -1.90 -9.52
N TYR A 484 24.63 -0.78 -8.98
CA TYR A 484 23.83 0.43 -8.81
C TYR A 484 23.49 1.02 -10.19
N ASN A 485 22.21 1.38 -10.42
CA ASN A 485 21.75 1.83 -11.75
C ASN A 485 21.28 3.28 -11.78
N VAL A 486 20.63 3.76 -10.72
CA VAL A 486 20.06 5.09 -10.61
C VAL A 486 20.82 5.92 -9.57
N PHE A 487 21.05 5.36 -8.38
CA PHE A 487 21.81 6.04 -7.32
C PHE A 487 23.22 5.47 -7.23
N SER A 488 24.24 6.32 -7.10
CA SER A 488 25.56 5.82 -6.72
C SER A 488 25.64 5.53 -5.22
N LYS A 489 26.56 4.63 -4.83
CA LYS A 489 26.83 4.35 -3.42
C LYS A 489 27.22 5.62 -2.66
N GLU A 490 28.08 6.45 -3.25
CA GLU A 490 28.57 7.69 -2.64
C GLU A 490 27.43 8.69 -2.42
N TRP A 491 26.46 8.76 -3.34
CA TRP A 491 25.28 9.61 -3.17
C TRP A 491 24.41 9.13 -2.01
N LEU A 492 24.20 7.81 -1.86
CA LEU A 492 23.45 7.24 -0.74
C LEU A 492 24.18 7.45 0.60
N GLU A 493 25.51 7.30 0.64
CA GLU A 493 26.32 7.63 1.81
C GLU A 493 26.22 9.13 2.18
N GLN A 494 26.07 10.03 1.21
CA GLN A 494 25.78 11.43 1.49
C GLN A 494 24.37 11.63 2.08
N GLN A 495 23.36 10.90 1.60
CA GLN A 495 22.01 10.97 2.18
C GLN A 495 21.99 10.52 3.65
N VAL A 496 22.81 9.53 4.02
CA VAL A 496 23.02 9.12 5.42
C VAL A 496 23.45 10.31 6.27
N VAL A 497 24.55 10.97 5.89
CA VAL A 497 25.09 12.13 6.62
C VAL A 497 24.07 13.28 6.70
N LEU A 498 23.38 13.59 5.60
CA LEU A 498 22.37 14.63 5.56
C LEU A 498 21.17 14.33 6.46
N SER A 499 20.71 13.07 6.47
CA SER A 499 19.60 12.65 7.31
C SER A 499 19.93 12.78 8.80
N ASP A 500 21.13 12.35 9.22
CA ASP A 500 21.55 12.46 10.62
C ASP A 500 21.65 13.92 11.07
N LYS A 501 22.24 14.78 10.23
CA LYS A 501 22.32 16.22 10.49
C LYS A 501 20.93 16.84 10.61
N ALA A 502 20.01 16.49 9.72
CA ALA A 502 18.63 17.00 9.76
C ALA A 502 17.90 16.54 11.03
N ARG A 503 18.11 15.31 11.51
CA ARG A 503 17.55 14.82 12.79
C ARG A 503 18.05 15.67 13.95
N GLU A 504 19.36 15.92 14.01
CA GLU A 504 19.95 16.76 15.05
C GLU A 504 19.44 18.20 15.01
N GLU A 505 19.22 18.77 13.83
CA GLU A 505 18.66 20.10 13.66
C GLU A 505 17.22 20.18 14.19
N ILE A 506 16.39 19.17 13.94
CA ILE A 506 15.03 19.08 14.50
C ILE A 506 15.09 18.97 16.04
N GLU A 507 15.98 18.13 16.58
CA GLU A 507 16.15 17.97 18.03
C GLU A 507 16.61 19.27 18.72
N ARG A 508 17.46 20.08 18.07
CA ARG A 508 17.90 21.38 18.60
C ARG A 508 16.85 22.49 18.43
N ALA A 509 15.93 22.34 17.48
CA ALA A 509 14.89 23.32 17.21
C ALA A 509 13.67 23.21 18.15
N ASP A 510 13.55 22.12 18.90
CA ASP A 510 12.47 21.95 19.89
C ASP A 510 12.60 22.97 21.04
N THR A 511 11.58 23.81 21.18
CA THR A 511 11.47 24.80 22.27
C THR A 511 10.34 24.48 23.24
N LEU A 512 9.36 23.69 22.82
CA LEU A 512 8.18 23.31 23.60
C LEU A 512 8.43 22.03 24.40
N SER A 513 7.74 21.90 25.53
CA SER A 513 7.59 20.58 26.16
C SER A 513 6.79 19.66 25.22
N PHE A 514 6.92 18.35 25.41
CA PHE A 514 6.21 17.38 24.56
C PHE A 514 4.69 17.49 24.68
N THR A 515 4.18 17.78 25.87
CA THR A 515 2.75 18.00 26.09
C THR A 515 2.28 19.27 25.38
N ASP A 516 3.00 20.38 25.52
CA ASP A 516 2.64 21.65 24.86
C ASP A 516 2.68 21.51 23.32
N PHE A 517 3.67 20.76 22.79
CA PHE A 517 3.74 20.45 21.36
C PHE A 517 2.51 19.66 20.88
N LEU A 518 2.06 18.65 21.63
CA LEU A 518 0.89 17.87 21.27
C LEU A 518 -0.42 18.66 21.45
N ASP A 519 -0.49 19.53 22.46
CA ASP A 519 -1.61 20.46 22.62
C ASP A 519 -1.70 21.39 21.42
N GLU A 520 -0.58 21.94 20.93
CA GLU A 520 -0.58 22.72 19.69
C GLU A 520 -0.99 21.86 18.49
N TYR A 521 -0.46 20.65 18.33
CA TYR A 521 -0.79 19.77 17.20
C TYR A 521 -2.29 19.42 17.13
N PHE A 522 -2.90 19.06 18.26
CA PHE A 522 -4.31 18.65 18.30
C PHE A 522 -5.27 19.84 18.34
N ASN A 523 -4.88 20.98 18.94
CA ASN A 523 -5.74 22.16 19.05
C ASN A 523 -5.51 23.20 17.94
N ALA A 524 -4.49 23.05 17.10
CA ALA A 524 -4.27 23.93 15.95
C ALA A 524 -5.52 23.95 15.06
N LYS A 525 -6.16 25.11 15.00
CA LYS A 525 -7.14 25.42 13.95
C LYS A 525 -6.38 25.44 12.62
N ALA A 526 -6.94 24.81 11.59
CA ALA A 526 -6.38 24.86 10.25
C ALA A 526 -6.05 26.34 9.90
N PRO A 527 -4.85 26.63 9.35
CA PRO A 527 -4.55 27.97 8.88
C PRO A 527 -5.63 28.38 7.88
N ALA A 528 -6.19 29.57 8.08
CA ALA A 528 -7.31 30.12 7.32
C ALA A 528 -6.97 30.32 5.84
#